data_AF-A0A3B9KLG9-F1
#
_entry.id   AF-A0A3B9KLG9-F1
#
_cell.length_a   1.000
_cell.length_b   1.000
_cell.length_c   1.000
_cell.angle_alpha   90.00
_cell.angle_beta   90.00
_cell.angle_gamma   90.00
#
_symmetry.space_group_name_H-M   'P 1'
#
loop_
_entity.id
_entity.type
_entity.pdbx_description
1 polymer ?
#
loop_
_entity_poly.entity_id
_entity_poly.type
_entity_poly.pdbx_seq_one_letter_code
_entity_poly.pdbx_strand_id
1 'polypeptide(L)'
;MASSLSQGIEAAKSGQMEQALAHLKDAIVEEPENADVWVWLAAIIEDEDKQTIFLKKALEIDPNNKPAQRGLAFIERKKYIPPKPGEKLSDYTKPIGVFKAEPAQFSVESTPQPAAESAVAAESAALSQPAEEPASTPAPEASPSRESTPSQTTPPASAPSAPSHKAWVDILIYGVILMAFVVIGILIGTTLLNVNIPFLTKPTPVLSVLPPSEGVFLLENGQYIEMQLSLNAPQTEEGIPSTAQTQPQVVINNQVIQLERLQFVDQEGKPVPFTTQPAENGTAILLPLETLNPGRYCLMFNLNAARGEALYWCLQIE
;
A
#
# COMPACT_ATOMS: atom_id res chain seq x y z
N MET A 1 -34.97 12.01 -21.40
CA MET A 1 -33.63 12.57 -21.67
C MET A 1 -32.81 12.43 -20.40
N ALA A 2 -31.49 12.39 -20.48
CA ALA A 2 -30.62 12.41 -19.30
C ALA A 2 -30.76 13.78 -18.59
N SER A 3 -30.89 13.84 -17.26
CA SER A 3 -30.94 15.13 -16.55
C SER A 3 -29.59 15.85 -16.66
N SER A 4 -29.58 17.18 -16.53
CA SER A 4 -28.33 17.94 -16.66
C SER A 4 -27.29 17.53 -15.61
N LEU A 5 -27.73 17.07 -14.43
CA LEU A 5 -26.84 16.43 -13.44
C LEU A 5 -26.14 15.20 -14.04
N SER A 6 -26.89 14.25 -14.60
CA SER A 6 -26.31 13.02 -15.15
C SER A 6 -25.35 13.27 -16.34
N GLN A 7 -25.63 14.27 -17.18
CA GLN A 7 -24.74 14.70 -18.27
C GLN A 7 -23.43 15.30 -17.72
N GLY A 8 -23.51 16.15 -16.68
CA GLY A 8 -22.34 16.71 -16.02
C GLY A 8 -21.45 15.65 -15.37
N ILE A 9 -22.07 14.65 -14.74
CA ILE A 9 -21.40 13.47 -14.17
C ILE A 9 -20.67 12.65 -15.22
N GLU A 10 -21.27 12.45 -16.40
CA GLU A 10 -20.64 11.70 -17.50
C GLU A 10 -19.47 12.48 -18.11
N ALA A 11 -19.65 13.77 -18.40
CA ALA A 11 -18.57 14.64 -18.89
C ALA A 11 -17.39 14.70 -17.92
N ALA A 12 -17.63 14.73 -16.60
CA ALA A 12 -16.58 14.70 -15.58
C ALA A 12 -15.77 13.39 -15.61
N LYS A 13 -16.43 12.24 -15.82
CA LYS A 13 -15.75 10.94 -15.97
C LYS A 13 -14.90 10.86 -17.24
N SER A 14 -15.35 11.49 -18.32
CA SER A 14 -14.60 11.60 -19.57
C SER A 14 -13.46 12.62 -19.53
N GLY A 15 -13.18 13.26 -18.39
CA GLY A 15 -12.15 14.31 -18.26
C GLY A 15 -12.56 15.67 -18.84
N GLN A 16 -13.79 15.82 -19.33
CA GLN A 16 -14.29 17.02 -20.02
C GLN A 16 -14.81 18.06 -19.02
N MET A 17 -13.91 18.59 -18.18
CA MET A 17 -14.25 19.42 -17.01
C MET A 17 -15.06 20.68 -17.35
N GLU A 18 -14.79 21.33 -18.49
CA GLU A 18 -15.55 22.52 -18.94
C GLU A 18 -17.00 22.17 -19.29
N GLN A 19 -17.23 21.06 -20.01
CA GLN A 19 -18.57 20.57 -20.35
C GLN A 19 -19.31 20.09 -19.09
N ALA A 20 -18.60 19.40 -18.20
CA ALA A 20 -19.14 18.98 -16.91
C ALA A 20 -19.65 20.17 -16.08
N LEU A 21 -18.85 21.24 -16.01
CA LEU A 21 -19.22 22.48 -15.32
C LEU A 21 -20.35 23.26 -16.02
N ALA A 22 -20.50 23.15 -17.34
CA ALA A 22 -21.67 23.68 -18.05
C ALA A 22 -22.95 22.92 -17.65
N HIS A 23 -22.97 21.59 -17.83
CA HIS A 23 -24.12 20.76 -17.47
C HIS A 23 -24.48 20.83 -15.98
N LEU A 24 -23.50 20.93 -15.08
CA LEU A 24 -23.79 21.11 -13.65
C LEU A 24 -24.37 22.50 -13.30
N LYS A 25 -24.12 23.55 -14.10
CA LYS A 25 -24.81 24.83 -13.91
C LYS A 25 -26.28 24.73 -14.29
N ASP A 26 -26.57 24.05 -15.40
CA ASP A 26 -27.95 23.79 -15.82
C ASP A 26 -28.68 22.90 -14.80
N ALA A 27 -27.98 21.93 -14.21
CA ALA A 27 -28.49 21.08 -13.14
C ALA A 27 -28.91 21.85 -11.88
N ILE A 28 -28.27 22.97 -11.53
CA ILE A 28 -28.69 23.83 -10.40
C ILE A 28 -30.04 24.52 -10.70
N VAL A 29 -30.32 24.80 -11.97
CA VAL A 29 -31.58 25.41 -12.41
C VAL A 29 -32.70 24.38 -12.49
N GLU A 30 -32.39 23.15 -12.93
CA GLU A 30 -33.33 22.02 -12.99
C GLU A 30 -33.65 21.43 -11.61
N GLU A 31 -32.64 21.23 -10.76
CA GLU A 31 -32.70 20.46 -9.50
C GLU A 31 -32.09 21.24 -8.31
N PRO A 32 -32.56 22.47 -7.97
CA PRO A 32 -31.94 23.31 -6.94
C PRO A 32 -31.94 22.71 -5.52
N GLU A 33 -32.92 21.86 -5.22
CA GLU A 33 -33.06 21.13 -3.94
C GLU A 33 -32.40 19.74 -3.97
N ASN A 34 -31.60 19.42 -4.99
CA ASN A 34 -30.80 18.20 -5.01
C ASN A 34 -29.39 18.46 -4.46
N ALA A 35 -29.12 17.96 -3.25
CA ALA A 35 -27.83 18.13 -2.57
C ALA A 35 -26.62 17.64 -3.40
N ASP A 36 -26.79 16.59 -4.21
CA ASP A 36 -25.71 16.01 -4.99
C ASP A 36 -25.22 16.96 -6.11
N VAL A 37 -26.09 17.79 -6.68
CA VAL A 37 -25.70 18.82 -7.67
C VAL A 37 -24.65 19.75 -7.09
N TRP A 38 -24.88 20.20 -5.86
CA TRP A 38 -23.98 21.10 -5.13
C TRP A 38 -22.65 20.43 -4.77
N VAL A 39 -22.66 19.14 -4.42
CA VAL A 39 -21.44 18.34 -4.19
C VAL A 39 -20.62 18.18 -5.46
N TRP A 40 -21.26 17.85 -6.60
CA TRP A 40 -20.58 17.72 -7.88
C TRP A 40 -19.98 19.05 -8.36
N LEU A 41 -20.69 20.15 -8.17
CA LEU A 41 -20.18 21.48 -8.50
C LEU A 41 -18.94 21.85 -7.65
N ALA A 42 -18.96 21.54 -6.35
CA ALA A 42 -17.80 21.69 -5.48
C ALA A 42 -16.61 20.81 -5.93
N ALA A 43 -16.87 19.59 -6.41
CA ALA A 43 -15.81 18.67 -6.84
C ALA A 43 -15.03 19.14 -8.08
N ILE A 44 -15.65 19.95 -8.95
CA ILE A 44 -15.06 20.39 -10.24
C ILE A 44 -14.45 21.80 -10.16
N ILE A 45 -14.98 22.68 -9.30
CA ILE A 45 -14.45 24.04 -9.13
C ILE A 45 -13.15 24.01 -8.31
N GLU A 46 -12.14 24.79 -8.72
CA GLU A 46 -10.83 24.85 -8.04
C GLU A 46 -10.75 25.89 -6.92
N ASP A 47 -11.71 26.80 -6.86
CA ASP A 47 -11.81 27.91 -5.89
C ASP A 47 -12.36 27.42 -4.54
N GLU A 48 -11.51 27.40 -3.51
CA GLU A 48 -11.78 26.84 -2.18
C GLU A 48 -12.90 27.55 -1.40
N ASP A 49 -13.04 28.87 -1.56
CA ASP A 49 -14.13 29.63 -0.94
C ASP A 49 -15.47 29.23 -1.57
N LYS A 50 -15.51 29.10 -2.90
CA LYS A 50 -16.68 28.60 -3.63
C LYS A 50 -17.00 27.14 -3.29
N GLN A 51 -16.01 26.26 -3.23
CA GLN A 51 -16.16 24.86 -2.80
C GLN A 51 -16.86 24.79 -1.43
N THR A 52 -16.39 25.59 -0.46
CA THR A 52 -16.95 25.67 0.90
C THR A 52 -18.42 26.11 0.88
N ILE A 53 -18.78 27.10 0.04
CA ILE A 53 -20.16 27.58 -0.09
C ILE A 53 -21.07 26.48 -0.64
N PHE A 54 -20.66 25.78 -1.70
CA PHE A 54 -21.49 24.74 -2.31
C PHE A 54 -21.65 23.50 -1.42
N LEU A 55 -20.60 23.09 -0.71
CA LEU A 55 -20.69 21.98 0.24
C LEU A 55 -21.58 22.31 1.45
N LYS A 56 -21.51 23.55 1.96
CA LYS A 56 -22.47 24.02 2.97
C LYS A 56 -23.90 24.01 2.41
N LYS A 57 -24.10 24.41 1.15
CA LYS A 57 -25.42 24.38 0.53
C LYS A 57 -25.98 22.97 0.39
N ALA A 58 -25.14 21.98 0.06
CA ALA A 58 -25.52 20.57 0.07
C ALA A 58 -26.00 20.11 1.45
N LEU A 59 -25.33 20.52 2.53
CA LEU A 59 -25.70 20.17 3.92
C LEU A 59 -26.91 20.93 4.48
N GLU A 60 -27.22 22.12 3.95
CA GLU A 60 -28.49 22.81 4.24
C GLU A 60 -29.70 22.03 3.69
N ILE A 61 -29.50 21.32 2.57
CA ILE A 61 -30.52 20.53 1.86
C ILE A 61 -30.62 19.11 2.46
N ASP A 62 -29.48 18.42 2.58
CA ASP A 62 -29.37 17.11 3.22
C ASP A 62 -28.24 17.12 4.26
N PRO A 63 -28.56 17.32 5.55
CA PRO A 63 -27.57 17.28 6.64
C PRO A 63 -26.80 15.95 6.74
N ASN A 64 -27.35 14.86 6.20
CA ASN A 64 -26.75 13.52 6.23
C ASN A 64 -25.91 13.20 4.98
N ASN A 65 -25.71 14.16 4.07
CA ASN A 65 -24.95 13.97 2.84
C ASN A 65 -23.45 13.72 3.13
N LYS A 66 -23.08 12.44 3.30
CA LYS A 66 -21.70 12.01 3.61
C LYS A 66 -20.65 12.55 2.63
N PRO A 67 -20.88 12.64 1.31
CA PRO A 67 -19.99 13.33 0.38
C PRO A 67 -19.73 14.81 0.74
N ALA A 68 -20.77 15.58 1.06
CA ALA A 68 -20.64 16.97 1.46
C ALA A 68 -19.89 17.14 2.80
N GLN A 69 -20.21 16.32 3.80
CA GLN A 69 -19.53 16.32 5.10
C GLN A 69 -18.01 16.07 4.96
N ARG A 70 -17.62 15.05 4.18
CA ARG A 70 -16.20 14.74 3.89
C ARG A 70 -15.50 15.87 3.14
N GLY A 71 -16.20 16.52 2.21
CA GLY A 71 -15.67 17.65 1.46
C GLY A 71 -15.30 18.84 2.37
N LEU A 72 -16.19 19.23 3.29
CA LEU A 72 -15.88 20.31 4.24
C LEU A 72 -14.75 19.92 5.19
N ALA A 73 -14.78 18.70 5.74
CA ALA A 73 -13.71 18.21 6.61
C ALA A 73 -12.33 18.23 5.92
N PHE A 74 -12.26 17.98 4.61
CA PHE A 74 -11.03 18.10 3.82
C PHE A 74 -10.55 19.56 3.70
N ILE A 75 -11.44 20.50 3.35
CA ILE A 75 -11.08 21.92 3.24
C ILE A 75 -10.62 22.47 4.60
N GLU A 76 -11.38 22.18 5.66
CA GLU A 76 -11.04 22.60 7.02
C GLU A 76 -9.69 22.01 7.45
N ARG A 77 -9.41 20.74 7.15
CA ARG A 77 -8.09 20.11 7.39
C ARG A 77 -6.96 20.85 6.65
N LYS A 78 -7.14 21.20 5.37
CA LYS A 78 -6.13 21.85 4.53
C LYS A 78 -5.63 23.18 5.12
N LYS A 79 -6.49 23.88 5.86
CA LYS A 79 -6.16 25.11 6.60
C LYS A 79 -5.16 24.91 7.75
N TYR A 80 -5.04 23.69 8.28
CA TYR A 80 -4.21 23.38 9.46
C TYR A 80 -3.09 22.37 9.18
N ILE A 81 -3.21 21.58 8.11
CA ILE A 81 -2.22 20.57 7.68
C ILE A 81 -1.95 20.79 6.19
N PRO A 82 -0.70 21.00 5.75
CA PRO A 82 -0.39 21.11 4.33
C PRO A 82 -0.80 19.81 3.61
N PRO A 83 -1.57 19.87 2.51
CA PRO A 83 -2.01 18.69 1.78
C PRO A 83 -0.80 18.00 1.13
N LYS A 84 -0.91 16.70 0.88
CA LYS A 84 0.10 15.98 0.10
C LYS A 84 0.14 16.55 -1.33
N PRO A 85 1.32 16.58 -1.98
CA PRO A 85 1.41 17.05 -3.37
C PRO A 85 0.44 16.27 -4.28
N GLY A 86 -0.51 16.98 -4.89
CA GLY A 86 -1.51 16.41 -5.82
C GLY A 86 -2.88 16.06 -5.22
N GLU A 87 -3.10 16.21 -3.92
CA GLU A 87 -4.36 15.91 -3.22
C GLU A 87 -5.48 16.93 -3.58
N LYS A 88 -6.61 16.48 -4.16
CA LYS A 88 -7.72 17.36 -4.60
C LYS A 88 -9.00 17.14 -3.79
N LEU A 89 -9.86 18.15 -3.69
CA LEU A 89 -11.18 18.02 -3.04
C LEU A 89 -12.04 16.92 -3.68
N SER A 90 -11.96 16.77 -5.01
CA SER A 90 -12.59 15.71 -5.78
C SER A 90 -12.29 14.30 -5.26
N ASP A 91 -11.22 14.11 -4.48
CA ASP A 91 -10.91 12.81 -3.87
C ASP A 91 -11.81 12.45 -2.69
N TYR A 92 -12.33 13.46 -1.99
CA TYR A 92 -13.10 13.33 -0.75
C TYR A 92 -14.61 13.52 -0.97
N THR A 93 -14.98 14.29 -1.99
CA THR A 93 -16.39 14.52 -2.36
C THR A 93 -16.99 13.44 -3.24
N LYS A 94 -16.23 12.40 -3.67
CA LYS A 94 -16.72 11.34 -4.59
C LYS A 94 -18.08 10.77 -4.15
N PRO A 95 -19.16 11.02 -4.88
CA PRO A 95 -20.42 10.31 -4.72
C PRO A 95 -20.44 9.16 -5.73
N ILE A 96 -20.78 7.96 -5.25
CA ILE A 96 -21.00 6.76 -6.09
C ILE A 96 -19.69 6.18 -6.68
N GLY A 97 -19.60 4.85 -6.74
CA GLY A 97 -18.39 4.11 -7.15
C GLY A 97 -18.12 4.12 -8.67
N VAL A 98 -17.89 5.31 -9.24
CA VAL A 98 -17.76 5.50 -10.71
C VAL A 98 -16.40 6.09 -11.15
N PHE A 99 -15.54 6.47 -10.21
CA PHE A 99 -14.12 6.75 -10.48
C PHE A 99 -13.27 5.61 -9.92
N LYS A 100 -13.19 4.50 -10.68
CA LYS A 100 -12.16 3.49 -10.43
C LYS A 100 -10.83 4.10 -10.80
N ALA A 101 -10.08 4.58 -9.81
CA ALA A 101 -8.65 4.75 -9.97
C ALA A 101 -8.07 3.36 -10.19
N GLU A 102 -7.65 3.06 -11.43
CA GLU A 102 -6.71 1.96 -11.63
C GLU A 102 -5.46 2.30 -10.81
N PRO A 103 -4.92 1.35 -10.03
CA PRO A 103 -3.71 1.62 -9.25
C PRO A 103 -2.62 2.03 -10.23
N ALA A 104 -1.96 3.16 -9.95
CA ALA A 104 -0.84 3.63 -10.74
C ALA A 104 0.21 2.52 -10.81
N GLN A 105 0.27 1.82 -11.95
CA GLN A 105 1.29 0.82 -12.19
C GLN A 105 2.61 1.57 -12.25
N PHE A 106 3.51 1.20 -11.34
CA PHE A 106 4.89 1.66 -11.36
C PHE A 106 5.61 1.06 -12.58
N SER A 107 5.38 1.68 -13.73
CA SER A 107 6.14 1.46 -14.95
C SER A 107 7.49 2.17 -14.82
N VAL A 108 8.41 1.49 -14.14
CA VAL A 108 9.80 1.93 -14.03
C VAL A 108 10.49 1.75 -15.37
N GLU A 109 11.10 2.84 -15.83
CA GLU A 109 12.12 2.91 -16.89
C GLU A 109 11.72 2.49 -18.32
N SER A 110 11.56 3.50 -19.18
CA SER A 110 11.79 3.40 -20.62
C SER A 110 12.15 4.78 -21.16
N THR A 111 13.43 5.13 -20.98
CA THR A 111 14.26 6.07 -21.75
C THR A 111 13.57 6.86 -22.86
N PRO A 112 13.49 8.21 -22.79
CA PRO A 112 13.09 9.03 -23.92
C PRO A 112 14.22 9.04 -24.97
N GLN A 113 14.03 8.32 -26.08
CA GLN A 113 14.86 8.52 -27.27
C GLN A 113 14.38 9.79 -28.01
N PRO A 114 15.28 10.73 -28.38
CA PRO A 114 14.86 12.03 -28.88
C PRO A 114 14.32 11.97 -30.31
N ALA A 115 13.11 12.50 -30.51
CA ALA A 115 12.59 12.84 -31.83
C ALA A 115 13.16 14.20 -32.27
N ALA A 116 13.59 14.30 -33.53
CA ALA A 116 14.36 15.43 -34.04
C ALA A 116 13.51 16.69 -34.26
N GLU A 117 14.02 17.82 -33.79
CA GLU A 117 13.56 19.16 -34.18
C GLU A 117 14.45 19.69 -35.32
N SER A 118 13.85 20.41 -36.29
CA SER A 118 14.53 20.81 -37.52
C SER A 118 15.06 22.25 -37.50
N ALA A 119 16.29 22.41 -37.98
CA ALA A 119 16.93 23.66 -38.43
C ALA A 119 17.25 24.72 -37.33
N VAL A 120 18.26 25.59 -37.45
CA VAL A 120 19.00 26.05 -38.65
C VAL A 120 20.47 26.42 -38.34
N ALA A 121 21.37 26.11 -39.31
CA ALA A 121 22.54 26.89 -39.79
C ALA A 121 23.78 27.26 -38.91
N ALA A 122 24.93 27.14 -39.60
CA ALA A 122 26.23 27.86 -39.47
C ALA A 122 27.22 27.48 -38.34
N GLU A 123 28.55 27.41 -38.56
CA GLU A 123 29.35 27.27 -39.80
C GLU A 123 30.80 26.81 -39.49
N SER A 124 31.41 25.99 -40.37
CA SER A 124 32.85 25.74 -40.63
C SER A 124 33.88 25.60 -39.49
N ALA A 125 34.56 24.44 -39.42
CA ALA A 125 35.87 24.22 -40.09
C ALA A 125 36.54 22.86 -39.76
N ALA A 126 36.88 22.09 -40.82
CA ALA A 126 38.17 21.42 -41.14
C ALA A 126 38.98 20.67 -40.04
N LEU A 127 39.60 19.48 -40.26
CA LEU A 127 39.84 18.67 -41.48
C LEU A 127 40.28 17.22 -41.09
N SER A 128 40.26 16.30 -42.07
CA SER A 128 41.11 15.07 -42.18
C SER A 128 40.61 13.70 -41.64
N GLN A 129 40.11 12.89 -42.59
CA GLN A 129 40.08 11.40 -42.63
C GLN A 129 41.31 10.88 -43.43
N PRO A 130 41.48 9.57 -43.79
CA PRO A 130 40.76 8.31 -43.50
C PRO A 130 41.66 7.30 -42.70
N ALA A 131 41.52 5.96 -42.63
CA ALA A 131 40.66 4.89 -43.18
C ALA A 131 40.78 3.63 -42.24
N GLU A 132 40.10 2.47 -42.34
CA GLU A 132 38.93 1.96 -43.09
C GLU A 132 38.39 0.68 -42.39
N GLU A 133 37.34 0.03 -42.92
CA GLU A 133 36.81 -1.32 -42.53
C GLU A 133 37.00 -2.32 -43.73
N PRO A 134 36.55 -3.61 -43.77
CA PRO A 134 35.73 -4.39 -42.84
C PRO A 134 36.15 -5.86 -42.53
N ALA A 135 35.44 -6.45 -41.56
CA ALA A 135 34.96 -7.84 -41.39
C ALA A 135 35.61 -9.11 -42.01
N SER A 136 35.44 -10.21 -41.24
CA SER A 136 35.04 -11.60 -41.63
C SER A 136 35.99 -12.80 -41.33
N THR A 137 35.37 -13.83 -40.73
CA THR A 137 35.77 -15.25 -40.51
C THR A 137 35.95 -15.98 -41.86
N PRO A 138 36.72 -17.11 -42.04
CA PRO A 138 36.75 -18.29 -41.16
C PRO A 138 38.07 -19.13 -41.09
N ALA A 139 37.99 -20.33 -40.51
CA ALA A 139 38.99 -21.41 -40.49
C ALA A 139 39.05 -22.19 -41.85
N PRO A 140 39.83 -23.29 -42.06
CA PRO A 140 40.75 -24.04 -41.17
C PRO A 140 42.10 -24.50 -41.80
N GLU A 141 42.79 -25.43 -41.10
CA GLU A 141 43.69 -26.49 -41.57
C GLU A 141 45.20 -26.28 -41.90
N ALA A 142 45.90 -27.42 -41.82
CA ALA A 142 47.25 -27.78 -42.33
C ALA A 142 48.53 -27.40 -41.53
N SER A 143 49.03 -28.41 -40.80
CA SER A 143 50.47 -28.67 -40.52
C SER A 143 51.27 -28.87 -41.84
N PRO A 144 52.65 -28.96 -41.90
CA PRO A 144 53.45 -29.92 -41.11
C PRO A 144 54.96 -29.61 -40.85
N SER A 145 55.65 -30.56 -40.19
CA SER A 145 57.12 -30.81 -40.22
C SER A 145 58.03 -29.85 -39.40
N ARG A 146 59.19 -30.25 -38.84
CA ARG A 146 59.88 -31.56 -38.65
C ARG A 146 61.06 -31.40 -37.66
N GLU A 147 61.47 -32.50 -37.00
CA GLU A 147 62.84 -32.86 -36.48
C GLU A 147 63.74 -31.80 -35.75
N SER A 148 64.52 -32.11 -34.71
CA SER A 148 65.41 -33.28 -34.53
C SER A 148 65.82 -33.52 -33.06
N THR A 149 66.06 -34.79 -32.66
CA THR A 149 66.69 -35.23 -31.38
C THR A 149 68.24 -35.27 -31.50
N PRO A 150 69.03 -35.32 -30.40
CA PRO A 150 69.41 -36.55 -29.65
C PRO A 150 69.55 -36.33 -28.09
N SER A 151 69.88 -37.27 -27.18
CA SER A 151 69.86 -38.76 -27.09
C SER A 151 70.08 -39.26 -25.63
N GLN A 152 69.62 -40.49 -25.35
CA GLN A 152 70.22 -41.66 -24.61
C GLN A 152 71.38 -41.42 -23.58
N THR A 153 71.50 -42.05 -22.39
CA THR A 153 71.44 -43.52 -22.07
C THR A 153 71.37 -43.83 -20.53
N THR A 154 70.27 -44.43 -20.04
CA THR A 154 70.12 -45.65 -19.16
C THR A 154 70.82 -45.80 -17.75
N PRO A 155 70.57 -46.86 -16.90
CA PRO A 155 69.76 -46.84 -15.63
C PRO A 155 70.53 -47.40 -14.38
N PRO A 156 69.98 -48.09 -13.32
CA PRO A 156 68.60 -48.32 -12.81
C PRO A 156 68.42 -48.21 -11.26
N ALA A 157 67.16 -48.26 -10.74
CA ALA A 157 66.76 -49.03 -9.53
C ALA A 157 65.25 -48.93 -9.15
N SER A 158 64.66 -50.07 -8.75
CA SER A 158 63.48 -50.29 -7.86
C SER A 158 62.10 -49.62 -8.12
N ALA A 159 61.05 -50.46 -8.19
CA ALA A 159 59.62 -50.09 -8.15
C ALA A 159 59.10 -49.95 -6.69
N PRO A 160 57.83 -49.53 -6.44
CA PRO A 160 56.70 -50.45 -6.59
C PRO A 160 55.43 -49.88 -7.27
N SER A 161 54.52 -50.79 -7.60
CA SER A 161 53.25 -50.56 -8.29
C SER A 161 52.16 -49.89 -7.44
N ALA A 162 51.45 -48.91 -8.00
CA ALA A 162 50.12 -48.52 -7.52
C ALA A 162 49.05 -49.45 -8.13
N PRO A 163 48.04 -49.90 -7.38
CA PRO A 163 46.97 -50.74 -7.92
C PRO A 163 46.01 -49.88 -8.76
N SER A 164 45.64 -50.38 -9.94
CA SER A 164 44.57 -49.79 -10.74
C SER A 164 43.20 -50.06 -10.11
N HIS A 165 42.79 -49.20 -9.18
CA HIS A 165 41.38 -49.14 -8.82
C HIS A 165 40.59 -48.79 -10.08
N LYS A 166 39.61 -49.61 -10.44
CA LYS A 166 38.80 -49.37 -11.64
C LYS A 166 38.02 -48.08 -11.39
N ALA A 167 38.26 -47.03 -12.17
CA ALA A 167 37.61 -45.72 -12.01
C ALA A 167 36.07 -45.79 -11.94
N TRP A 168 35.46 -46.85 -12.48
CA TRP A 168 34.04 -47.17 -12.33
C TRP A 168 33.59 -47.40 -10.87
N VAL A 169 34.45 -48.01 -10.03
CA VAL A 169 34.21 -48.19 -8.59
C VAL A 169 34.26 -46.86 -7.87
N ASP A 170 35.18 -45.97 -8.23
CA ASP A 170 35.28 -44.63 -7.64
C ASP A 170 34.04 -43.79 -8.04
N ILE A 171 33.58 -43.88 -9.29
CA ILE A 171 32.33 -43.27 -9.76
C ILE A 171 31.12 -43.81 -8.98
N LEU A 172 31.05 -45.12 -8.73
CA LEU A 172 29.99 -45.72 -7.89
C LEU A 172 30.06 -45.21 -6.44
N ILE A 173 31.25 -45.10 -5.86
CA ILE A 173 31.47 -44.57 -4.50
C ILE A 173 31.02 -43.11 -4.43
N TYR A 174 31.43 -42.25 -5.37
CA TYR A 174 30.97 -40.85 -5.42
C TYR A 174 29.46 -40.73 -5.63
N GLY A 175 28.85 -41.59 -6.44
CA GLY A 175 27.40 -41.64 -6.62
C GLY A 175 26.65 -42.01 -5.34
N VAL A 176 27.12 -43.01 -4.59
CA VAL A 176 26.55 -43.40 -3.30
C VAL A 176 26.73 -42.30 -2.24
N ILE A 177 27.90 -41.65 -2.20
CA ILE A 177 28.16 -40.52 -1.29
C ILE A 177 27.21 -39.35 -1.61
N LEU A 178 27.06 -38.98 -2.88
CA LEU A 178 26.14 -37.90 -3.30
C LEU A 178 24.69 -38.24 -2.93
N MET A 179 24.25 -39.47 -3.18
CA MET A 179 22.90 -39.92 -2.83
C MET A 179 22.66 -39.87 -1.31
N ALA A 180 23.64 -40.29 -0.50
CA ALA A 180 23.59 -40.15 0.96
C ALA A 180 23.47 -38.68 1.40
N PHE A 181 24.25 -37.75 0.82
CA PHE A 181 24.12 -36.31 1.10
C PHE A 181 22.75 -35.75 0.72
N VAL A 182 22.17 -36.17 -0.40
CA VAL A 182 20.81 -35.77 -0.81
C VAL A 182 19.76 -36.29 0.17
N VAL A 183 19.85 -37.56 0.59
CA VAL A 183 18.92 -38.15 1.57
C VAL A 183 19.06 -37.47 2.94
N ILE A 184 20.29 -37.21 3.40
CA ILE A 184 20.55 -36.45 4.64
C ILE A 184 19.98 -35.03 4.53
N GLY A 185 20.17 -34.35 3.40
CA GLY A 185 19.61 -33.03 3.13
C GLY A 185 18.07 -33.02 3.14
N ILE A 186 17.43 -34.04 2.56
CA ILE A 186 15.97 -34.22 2.58
C ILE A 186 15.50 -34.53 4.02
N LEU A 187 16.20 -35.37 4.78
CA LEU A 187 15.85 -35.68 6.18
C LEU A 187 16.01 -34.46 7.10
N ILE A 188 17.05 -33.64 6.91
CA ILE A 188 17.22 -32.38 7.66
C ILE A 188 16.17 -31.36 7.23
N GLY A 189 15.91 -31.22 5.92
CA GLY A 189 14.88 -30.32 5.40
C GLY A 189 13.47 -30.70 5.86
N THR A 190 13.11 -31.98 5.84
CA THR A 190 11.81 -32.47 6.31
C THR A 190 11.67 -32.41 7.83
N THR A 191 12.73 -32.66 8.60
CA THR A 191 12.66 -32.45 10.06
C THR A 191 12.54 -30.97 10.41
N LEU A 192 13.23 -30.05 9.71
CA LEU A 192 13.07 -28.60 9.89
C LEU A 192 11.68 -28.10 9.47
N LEU A 193 11.10 -28.61 8.37
CA LEU A 193 9.73 -28.30 7.94
C LEU A 193 8.66 -28.84 8.89
N ASN A 194 8.96 -29.93 9.62
CA ASN A 194 8.08 -30.53 10.61
C ASN A 194 8.36 -30.03 12.05
N VAL A 195 9.30 -29.08 12.23
CA VAL A 195 9.29 -28.23 13.43
C VAL A 195 8.11 -27.27 13.27
N ASN A 196 7.20 -27.29 14.23
CA ASN A 196 6.10 -26.34 14.30
C ASN A 196 6.65 -24.96 14.73
N ILE A 197 7.31 -24.25 13.79
CA ILE A 197 7.97 -22.96 14.05
C ILE A 197 6.87 -21.95 14.38
N PRO A 198 6.77 -21.44 15.64
CA PRO A 198 5.65 -20.59 16.06
C PRO A 198 5.65 -19.21 15.38
N PHE A 199 6.69 -18.89 14.61
CA PHE A 199 6.81 -17.69 13.79
C PHE A 199 6.27 -17.84 12.36
N LEU A 200 6.06 -19.08 11.87
CA LEU A 200 5.55 -19.34 10.51
C LEU A 200 4.03 -19.54 10.48
N THR A 201 3.45 -20.18 11.50
CA THR A 201 2.02 -20.04 11.77
C THR A 201 1.78 -18.67 12.40
N LYS A 202 1.61 -17.63 11.57
CA LYS A 202 0.94 -16.42 12.05
C LYS A 202 -0.45 -16.85 12.55
N PRO A 203 -0.81 -16.61 13.83
CA PRO A 203 -2.21 -16.50 14.17
C PRO A 203 -2.69 -15.22 13.49
N THR A 204 -3.16 -15.33 12.24
CA THR A 204 -3.95 -14.27 11.64
C THR A 204 -5.33 -14.33 12.30
N PRO A 205 -5.73 -13.36 13.14
CA PRO A 205 -7.14 -13.16 13.43
C PRO A 205 -7.78 -12.68 12.13
N VAL A 206 -8.18 -13.64 11.29
CA VAL A 206 -9.08 -13.36 10.17
C VAL A 206 -10.38 -12.91 10.82
N LEU A 207 -10.70 -11.62 10.71
CA LEU A 207 -12.04 -11.16 11.09
C LEU A 207 -13.02 -11.90 10.16
N SER A 208 -13.76 -12.87 10.71
CA SER A 208 -14.63 -13.76 9.94
C SER A 208 -15.74 -13.03 9.17
N VAL A 209 -15.99 -11.78 9.56
CA VAL A 209 -16.90 -10.80 8.94
C VAL A 209 -16.18 -9.45 9.04
N LEU A 210 -16.21 -8.60 8.01
CA LEU A 210 -15.65 -7.24 8.12
C LEU A 210 -16.69 -6.28 8.74
N PRO A 211 -16.26 -5.20 9.42
CA PRO A 211 -17.18 -4.17 9.90
C PRO A 211 -17.99 -3.53 8.75
N PRO A 212 -19.25 -3.12 8.99
CA PRO A 212 -20.17 -2.71 7.92
C PRO A 212 -19.85 -1.35 7.28
N SER A 213 -18.99 -0.55 7.92
CA SER A 213 -18.59 0.78 7.47
C SER A 213 -17.17 1.14 7.93
N GLU A 214 -16.64 2.26 7.41
CA GLU A 214 -15.46 2.90 7.97
C GLU A 214 -15.78 3.44 9.38
N GLY A 215 -14.90 3.23 10.35
CA GLY A 215 -15.14 3.54 11.77
C GLY A 215 -14.20 2.81 12.73
N VAL A 216 -14.49 2.93 14.03
CA VAL A 216 -13.83 2.19 15.11
C VAL A 216 -14.91 1.41 15.86
N PHE A 217 -14.69 0.12 16.07
CA PHE A 217 -15.72 -0.80 16.55
C PHE A 217 -15.20 -1.67 17.68
N LEU A 218 -15.99 -1.84 18.74
CA LEU A 218 -15.81 -2.93 19.67
C LEU A 218 -16.26 -4.25 19.01
N LEU A 219 -15.41 -5.28 19.05
CA LEU A 219 -15.73 -6.63 18.58
C LEU A 219 -16.14 -7.51 19.76
N GLU A 220 -17.42 -7.88 19.81
CA GLU A 220 -17.99 -8.72 20.86
C GLU A 220 -18.87 -9.81 20.24
N ASN A 221 -18.62 -11.08 20.60
CA ASN A 221 -19.37 -12.25 20.11
C ASN A 221 -19.51 -12.32 18.56
N GLY A 222 -18.55 -11.77 17.81
CA GLY A 222 -18.59 -11.69 16.35
C GLY A 222 -19.50 -10.58 15.79
N GLN A 223 -19.93 -9.63 16.63
CA GLN A 223 -20.66 -8.42 16.24
C GLN A 223 -19.76 -7.18 16.39
N TYR A 224 -19.99 -6.18 15.53
CA TYR A 224 -19.32 -4.89 15.57
C TYR A 224 -20.23 -3.85 16.19
N ILE A 225 -19.82 -3.28 17.31
CA ILE A 225 -20.53 -2.21 18.00
C ILE A 225 -19.73 -0.92 17.78
N GLU A 226 -20.29 0.05 17.08
CA GLU A 226 -19.58 1.29 16.74
C GLU A 226 -19.27 2.10 18.01
N MET A 227 -18.01 2.52 18.14
CA MET A 227 -17.57 3.50 19.13
C MET A 227 -17.68 4.87 18.47
N GLN A 228 -18.43 5.80 19.05
CA GLN A 228 -18.70 7.08 18.39
C GLN A 228 -17.49 8.03 18.47
N LEU A 229 -17.20 8.69 17.34
CA LEU A 229 -16.16 9.72 17.25
C LEU A 229 -16.54 10.96 18.07
N SER A 230 -15.68 11.32 19.02
CA SER A 230 -15.74 12.56 19.80
C SER A 230 -14.54 13.48 19.52
N LEU A 231 -14.77 14.77 19.37
CA LEU A 231 -13.74 15.80 19.13
C LEU A 231 -12.94 16.20 20.39
N ASN A 232 -13.35 15.69 21.56
CA ASN A 232 -12.75 15.87 22.87
C ASN A 232 -13.10 14.64 23.73
N ALA A 233 -12.52 14.51 24.93
CA ALA A 233 -12.90 13.45 25.88
C ALA A 233 -14.41 13.56 26.23
N PRO A 234 -15.23 12.54 25.90
CA PRO A 234 -16.69 12.63 26.05
C PRO A 234 -17.11 12.69 27.52
N GLN A 235 -17.99 13.65 27.82
CA GLN A 235 -18.52 13.88 29.18
C GLN A 235 -19.79 13.07 29.46
N THR A 236 -20.50 12.63 28.41
CA THR A 236 -21.67 11.75 28.47
C THR A 236 -21.27 10.31 28.15
N GLU A 237 -22.21 9.37 28.29
CA GLU A 237 -22.09 7.96 27.87
C GLU A 237 -22.70 7.70 26.48
N GLU A 238 -23.23 8.75 25.85
CA GLU A 238 -23.82 8.68 24.52
C GLU A 238 -22.75 8.30 23.48
N GLY A 239 -23.01 7.23 22.71
CA GLY A 239 -22.06 6.71 21.72
C GLY A 239 -20.89 5.90 22.30
N ILE A 240 -20.88 5.63 23.62
CA ILE A 240 -19.87 4.79 24.29
C ILE A 240 -20.47 3.39 24.52
N PRO A 241 -20.05 2.34 23.79
CA PRO A 241 -20.51 0.98 24.06
C PRO A 241 -19.94 0.42 25.37
N SER A 242 -20.75 -0.33 26.11
CA SER A 242 -20.36 -1.07 27.32
C SER A 242 -20.06 -2.53 27.03
N THR A 243 -19.14 -3.14 27.79
CA THR A 243 -18.83 -4.58 27.71
C THR A 243 -18.36 -5.13 29.07
N ALA A 244 -18.68 -6.40 29.32
CA ALA A 244 -18.15 -7.18 30.44
C ALA A 244 -16.79 -7.85 30.13
N GLN A 245 -16.21 -7.64 28.94
CA GLN A 245 -14.89 -8.15 28.58
C GLN A 245 -13.78 -7.30 29.20
N THR A 246 -12.95 -7.91 30.04
CA THR A 246 -11.75 -7.26 30.61
C THR A 246 -10.58 -7.18 29.62
N GLN A 247 -10.67 -7.80 28.45
CA GLN A 247 -9.74 -7.64 27.33
C GLN A 247 -10.52 -7.41 26.02
N PRO A 248 -11.14 -6.24 25.85
CA PRO A 248 -11.92 -5.92 24.66
C PRO A 248 -11.04 -5.90 23.41
N GLN A 249 -11.53 -6.48 22.32
CA GLN A 249 -10.92 -6.35 20.99
C GLN A 249 -11.53 -5.15 20.28
N VAL A 250 -10.69 -4.17 19.89
CA VAL A 250 -11.16 -2.99 19.17
C VAL A 250 -10.67 -3.03 17.73
N VAL A 251 -11.58 -2.89 16.78
CA VAL A 251 -11.35 -3.04 15.35
C VAL A 251 -11.39 -1.66 14.69
N ILE A 252 -10.26 -1.28 14.11
CA ILE A 252 -10.02 0.02 13.49
C ILE A 252 -10.07 -0.17 11.98
N ASN A 253 -11.17 0.24 11.36
CA ASN A 253 -11.34 0.28 9.91
C ASN A 253 -11.42 1.75 9.49
N ASN A 254 -10.30 2.47 9.50
CA ASN A 254 -10.25 3.90 9.20
C ASN A 254 -8.89 4.30 8.64
N GLN A 255 -8.84 4.90 7.45
CA GLN A 255 -7.58 5.21 6.77
C GLN A 255 -6.89 6.50 7.28
N VAL A 256 -7.58 7.27 8.14
CA VAL A 256 -7.05 8.51 8.74
C VAL A 256 -6.25 8.21 10.01
N ILE A 257 -6.56 7.12 10.71
CA ILE A 257 -5.92 6.76 11.99
C ILE A 257 -4.56 6.10 11.72
N GLN A 258 -3.49 6.85 11.98
CA GLN A 258 -2.12 6.33 12.02
C GLN A 258 -1.89 5.64 13.38
N LEU A 259 -1.69 4.32 13.34
CA LEU A 259 -1.54 3.46 14.53
C LEU A 259 -0.37 3.90 15.43
N GLU A 260 0.67 4.50 14.84
CA GLU A 260 1.86 5.02 15.54
C GLU A 260 1.57 6.28 16.38
N ARG A 261 0.45 6.97 16.11
CA ARG A 261 0.00 8.18 16.83
C ARG A 261 -1.20 7.91 17.73
N LEU A 262 -1.68 6.66 17.74
CA LEU A 262 -2.80 6.22 18.55
C LEU A 262 -2.32 5.92 19.96
N GLN A 263 -3.02 6.44 20.96
CA GLN A 263 -2.82 6.11 22.36
C GLN A 263 -4.10 5.47 22.89
N PHE A 264 -3.97 4.38 23.64
CA PHE A 264 -5.07 3.85 24.43
C PHE A 264 -4.89 4.36 25.85
N VAL A 265 -5.93 4.98 26.43
CA VAL A 265 -5.87 5.64 27.73
C VAL A 265 -7.03 5.25 28.62
N ASP A 266 -6.81 5.27 29.93
CA ASP A 266 -7.87 5.11 30.94
C ASP A 266 -8.64 6.42 31.19
N GLN A 267 -9.63 6.33 32.09
CA GLN A 267 -10.45 7.46 32.56
C GLN A 267 -9.65 8.64 33.17
N GLU A 268 -8.41 8.40 33.61
CA GLU A 268 -7.51 9.40 34.18
C GLU A 268 -6.52 9.94 33.14
N GLY A 269 -6.62 9.49 31.89
CA GLY A 269 -5.74 9.87 30.78
C GLY A 269 -4.38 9.17 30.81
N LYS A 270 -4.18 8.14 31.64
CA LYS A 270 -2.91 7.39 31.69
C LYS A 270 -2.84 6.41 30.53
N PRO A 271 -1.66 6.22 29.90
CA PRO A 271 -1.50 5.28 28.81
C PRO A 271 -1.64 3.83 29.29
N VAL A 272 -2.44 3.06 28.57
CA VAL A 272 -2.68 1.63 28.78
C VAL A 272 -1.92 0.85 27.71
N PRO A 273 -1.12 -0.17 28.07
CA PRO A 273 -0.32 -0.92 27.10
C PRO A 273 -1.22 -1.79 26.21
N PHE A 274 -1.03 -1.69 24.89
CA PHE A 274 -1.77 -2.45 23.89
C PHE A 274 -0.84 -2.97 22.79
N THR A 275 -1.32 -3.95 22.04
CA THR A 275 -0.73 -4.42 20.78
C THR A 275 -1.71 -4.24 19.63
N THR A 276 -1.21 -4.14 18.41
CA THR A 276 -2.04 -4.06 17.20
C THR A 276 -1.66 -5.16 16.23
N GLN A 277 -2.66 -5.86 15.70
CA GLN A 277 -2.50 -6.91 14.71
C GLN A 277 -3.15 -6.46 13.40
N PRO A 278 -2.42 -6.48 12.26
CA PRO A 278 -2.99 -6.12 10.98
C PRO A 278 -3.96 -7.19 10.51
N ALA A 279 -5.04 -6.76 9.87
CA ALA A 279 -6.10 -7.58 9.32
C ALA A 279 -6.33 -7.26 7.83
N GLU A 280 -7.33 -7.91 7.23
CA GLU A 280 -7.65 -7.73 5.82
C GLU A 280 -8.11 -6.29 5.50
N ASN A 281 -7.89 -5.88 4.25
CA ASN A 281 -8.29 -4.58 3.68
C ASN A 281 -7.76 -3.33 4.43
N GLY A 282 -6.64 -3.45 5.15
CA GLY A 282 -6.05 -2.33 5.90
C GLY A 282 -6.69 -2.07 7.25
N THR A 283 -7.55 -2.98 7.70
CA THR A 283 -8.10 -2.99 9.07
C THR A 283 -7.00 -3.34 10.08
N ALA A 284 -7.08 -2.84 11.30
CA ALA A 284 -6.24 -3.27 12.43
C ALA A 284 -7.09 -3.69 13.62
N ILE A 285 -6.66 -4.72 14.35
CA ILE A 285 -7.24 -5.12 15.64
C ILE A 285 -6.31 -4.65 16.75
N LEU A 286 -6.82 -3.88 17.69
CA LEU A 286 -6.15 -3.47 18.91
C LEU A 286 -6.58 -4.39 20.05
N LEU A 287 -5.60 -4.90 20.81
CA LEU A 287 -5.80 -5.73 21.98
C LEU A 287 -4.99 -5.18 23.16
N PRO A 288 -5.60 -4.95 24.33
CA PRO A 288 -4.87 -4.66 25.56
C PRO A 288 -3.88 -5.78 25.90
N LEU A 289 -2.69 -5.42 26.42
CA LEU A 289 -1.69 -6.41 26.84
C LEU A 289 -1.98 -6.99 28.24
N GLU A 290 -2.83 -6.34 29.02
CA GLU A 290 -3.21 -6.70 30.39
C GLU A 290 -4.74 -6.71 30.53
N THR A 291 -5.27 -7.38 31.56
CA THR A 291 -6.70 -7.29 31.88
C THR A 291 -7.03 -5.92 32.45
N LEU A 292 -8.02 -5.27 31.87
CA LEU A 292 -8.53 -3.96 32.27
C LEU A 292 -9.49 -4.10 33.46
N ASN A 293 -9.56 -3.05 34.28
CA ASN A 293 -10.51 -2.96 35.39
C ASN A 293 -11.83 -2.33 34.90
N PRO A 294 -12.94 -2.44 35.66
CA PRO A 294 -14.14 -1.67 35.39
C PRO A 294 -13.84 -0.17 35.33
N GLY A 295 -14.32 0.51 34.30
CA GLY A 295 -13.97 1.91 34.03
C GLY A 295 -14.08 2.29 32.55
N ARG A 296 -13.90 3.58 32.26
CA ARG A 296 -13.90 4.11 30.89
C ARG A 296 -12.51 4.03 30.28
N TYR A 297 -12.43 3.57 29.03
CA TYR A 297 -11.20 3.53 28.25
C TYR A 297 -11.41 4.17 26.89
N CYS A 298 -10.42 4.92 26.41
CA CYS A 298 -10.52 5.67 25.17
C CYS A 298 -9.30 5.45 24.27
N LEU A 299 -9.56 5.29 22.98
CA LEU A 299 -8.58 5.47 21.93
C LEU A 299 -8.49 6.95 21.60
N MET A 300 -7.33 7.54 21.86
CA MET A 300 -7.02 8.93 21.64
C MET A 300 -6.06 9.06 20.45
N PHE A 301 -6.49 9.73 19.39
CA PHE A 301 -5.65 10.07 18.24
C PHE A 301 -5.30 11.55 18.28
N ASN A 302 -4.05 11.86 18.64
CA ASN A 302 -3.57 13.23 18.71
C ASN A 302 -3.52 13.86 17.32
N LEU A 303 -4.38 14.85 17.03
CA LEU A 303 -4.31 15.66 15.81
C LEU A 303 -3.15 16.64 15.90
N ASN A 304 -3.10 17.39 17.00
CA ASN A 304 -2.07 18.41 17.27
C ASN A 304 -1.73 18.47 18.77
N ALA A 305 -0.64 17.80 19.15
CA ALA A 305 -0.15 17.76 20.53
C ALA A 305 0.19 19.15 21.11
N ALA A 306 0.55 20.13 20.27
CA ALA A 306 0.86 21.49 20.73
C ALA A 306 -0.39 22.34 21.05
N ARG A 307 -1.58 21.88 20.64
CA ARG A 307 -2.87 22.54 20.93
C ARG A 307 -3.81 21.71 21.82
N GLY A 308 -3.44 20.46 22.13
CA GLY A 308 -4.32 19.54 22.86
C GLY A 308 -5.50 19.02 22.03
N GLU A 309 -5.47 19.19 20.70
CA GLU A 309 -6.52 18.71 19.80
C GLU A 309 -6.34 17.21 19.55
N ALA A 310 -7.30 16.39 19.98
CA ALA A 310 -7.29 14.93 19.82
C ALA A 310 -8.70 14.38 19.57
N LEU A 311 -8.78 13.33 18.76
CA LEU A 311 -10.01 12.57 18.53
C LEU A 311 -10.11 11.41 19.52
N TYR A 312 -11.31 11.14 20.01
CA TYR A 312 -11.58 10.11 21.00
C TYR A 312 -12.64 9.12 20.50
N TRP A 313 -12.37 7.84 20.68
CA TRP A 313 -13.35 6.75 20.59
C TRP A 313 -13.30 5.99 21.90
N CYS A 314 -14.37 5.98 22.68
CA CYS A 314 -14.38 5.41 24.03
C CYS A 314 -15.26 4.17 24.12
N LEU A 315 -14.95 3.31 25.07
CA LEU A 315 -15.76 2.17 25.51
C LEU A 315 -15.80 2.15 27.05
N GLN A 316 -16.83 1.52 27.60
CA GLN A 316 -17.03 1.34 29.03
C GLN A 316 -16.85 -0.14 29.38
N ILE A 317 -16.10 -0.43 30.45
CA ILE A 317 -15.95 -1.78 31.01
C ILE A 317 -16.74 -1.84 32.31
N GLU A 318 -17.57 -2.87 32.46
CA GLU A 318 -18.43 -3.14 33.62
C GLU A 318 -17.74 -4.00 34.71
#